data_AF-A0A0M8KL98-F1
#
_entry.id   AF-A0A0M8KL98-F1
#
_cell.length_a   1.000
_cell.length_b   1.000
_cell.length_c   1.000
_cell.angle_alpha   90.00
_cell.angle_beta   90.00
_cell.angle_gamma   90.00
#
_symmetry.space_group_name_H-M   'P 1'
#
loop_
_entity.id
_entity.type
_entity.pdbx_description
1 polymer ?
#
loop_
_entity_poly.entity_id
_entity_poly.type
_entity_poly.pdbx_seq_one_letter_code
_entity_poly.pdbx_strand_id
1 'polypeptide(L)'
;MAFQGMDPEQVRATAERMRSSGTLLAQQYDTLHGRILGSAEIWRGEDAERFRETWSSTVGPRWSRALERLQQLAETAEQDAEEQDVASAGEDDAGGGDSGGTGSGSSSVTMFDGDAGDVPVDFEVQDAWREMEPDEKKAVLQEMVDQEFERYGMDPVEITWFSGKPDPVTNLVTFGSWNEDDQVLRLNDFLLDQPDLMLTTVHEVRHAVQYEFIEQTEPEFWDFLPFVDSQADDYAAIEEQYGVTREEIEAWRENFSGDNYKSTDKGDTHEEYQSQPVEVDAREREDEFAGEELTMEQLKKYQEDAGVEVDE
;
A
#
# COMPACT_ATOMS: atom_id res chain seq x y z
N MET A 1 26.79 15.65 19.61
CA MET A 1 25.59 15.47 18.78
C MET A 1 25.96 14.39 17.78
N ALA A 2 25.28 13.25 17.84
CA ALA A 2 25.50 12.17 16.87
C ALA A 2 24.66 12.49 15.64
N PHE A 3 25.26 12.36 14.46
CA PHE A 3 24.61 12.47 13.16
C PHE A 3 23.39 11.56 13.12
N GLN A 4 22.22 12.11 12.82
CA GLN A 4 20.94 11.41 12.77
C GLN A 4 20.50 11.39 11.31
N GLY A 5 20.68 10.23 10.67
CA GLY A 5 20.42 10.02 9.24
C GLY A 5 21.04 8.69 8.76
N MET A 6 20.61 8.23 7.57
CA MET A 6 21.21 7.08 6.89
C MET A 6 22.69 7.34 6.54
N ASP A 7 23.53 6.30 6.49
CA ASP A 7 24.91 6.42 5.98
C ASP A 7 24.89 6.35 4.44
N PRO A 8 25.14 7.46 3.71
CA PRO A 8 25.04 7.50 2.26
C PRO A 8 25.98 6.53 1.55
N GLU A 9 27.17 6.28 2.11
CA GLU A 9 28.14 5.35 1.50
C GLU A 9 27.66 3.90 1.65
N GLN A 10 27.05 3.54 2.79
CA GLN A 10 26.51 2.19 2.99
C GLN A 10 25.29 1.91 2.11
N VAL A 11 24.46 2.92 1.88
CA VAL A 11 23.28 2.77 1.03
C VAL A 11 23.67 2.69 -0.44
N ARG A 12 24.60 3.52 -0.92
CA ARG A 12 25.19 3.35 -2.27
C ARG A 12 25.84 1.99 -2.45
N ALA A 13 26.56 1.49 -1.46
CA ALA A 13 27.15 0.16 -1.52
C ALA A 13 26.09 -0.97 -1.55
N THR A 14 24.89 -0.71 -1.04
CA THR A 14 23.76 -1.65 -1.07
C THR A 14 23.05 -1.60 -2.42
N ALA A 15 22.78 -0.41 -2.94
CA ALA A 15 22.27 -0.19 -4.29
C ALA A 15 23.17 -0.82 -5.37
N GLU A 16 24.49 -0.64 -5.27
CA GLU A 16 25.45 -1.26 -6.20
C GLU A 16 25.43 -2.80 -6.12
N ARG A 17 25.23 -3.37 -4.93
CA ARG A 17 25.05 -4.81 -4.74
C ARG A 17 23.74 -5.31 -5.35
N MET A 18 22.65 -4.54 -5.24
CA MET A 18 21.36 -4.86 -5.86
C MET A 18 21.47 -4.81 -7.40
N ARG A 19 22.07 -3.77 -7.99
CA ARG A 19 22.30 -3.68 -9.45
C ARG A 19 23.16 -4.84 -9.98
N SER A 20 24.23 -5.17 -9.25
CA SER A 20 25.11 -6.29 -9.59
C SER A 20 24.38 -7.64 -9.53
N SER A 21 23.55 -7.83 -8.51
CA SER A 21 22.75 -9.05 -8.33
C SER A 21 21.64 -9.16 -9.38
N GLY A 22 20.97 -8.05 -9.71
CA GLY A 22 19.97 -7.99 -10.77
C GLY A 22 20.55 -8.34 -12.14
N THR A 23 21.73 -7.80 -12.46
CA THR A 23 22.45 -8.14 -13.69
C THR A 23 22.80 -9.63 -13.75
N LEU A 24 23.24 -10.21 -12.63
CA LEU A 24 23.54 -11.65 -12.54
C LEU A 24 22.27 -12.48 -12.72
N LEU A 25 21.17 -12.13 -12.05
CA LEU A 25 19.89 -12.83 -12.16
C LEU A 25 19.31 -12.75 -13.57
N ALA A 26 19.43 -11.61 -14.25
CA ALA A 26 19.06 -11.46 -15.66
C ALA A 26 19.84 -12.41 -16.57
N GLN A 27 21.17 -12.50 -16.39
CA GLN A 27 22.00 -13.42 -17.16
C GLN A 27 21.67 -14.90 -16.89
N GLN A 28 21.37 -15.25 -15.63
CA GLN A 28 20.93 -16.61 -15.29
C GLN A 28 19.58 -16.94 -15.91
N TYR A 29 18.66 -15.98 -15.91
CA TYR A 29 17.37 -16.11 -16.57
C TYR A 29 17.52 -16.33 -18.07
N ASP A 30 18.28 -15.50 -18.78
CA ASP A 30 18.50 -15.66 -20.22
C ASP A 30 19.12 -17.03 -20.56
N THR A 31 20.08 -17.46 -19.73
CA THR A 31 20.72 -18.78 -19.87
C THR A 31 19.71 -19.91 -19.68
N LEU A 32 18.88 -19.84 -18.64
CA LEU A 32 17.88 -20.85 -18.33
C LEU A 32 16.76 -20.86 -19.37
N HIS A 33 16.25 -19.69 -19.73
CA HIS A 33 15.25 -19.47 -20.76
C HIS A 33 15.70 -20.06 -22.10
N GLY A 34 16.94 -19.76 -22.52
CA GLY A 34 17.52 -20.33 -23.74
C GLY A 34 17.63 -21.86 -23.70
N ARG A 35 18.02 -22.45 -22.56
CA ARG A 35 18.06 -23.92 -22.39
C ARG A 35 16.67 -24.55 -22.43
N ILE A 36 15.67 -23.89 -21.84
CA ILE A 36 14.28 -24.35 -21.83
C ILE A 36 13.70 -24.33 -23.25
N LEU A 37 13.90 -23.25 -24.01
CA LEU A 37 13.47 -23.21 -25.41
C LEU A 37 14.23 -24.22 -26.28
N GLY A 38 15.54 -24.36 -26.07
CA GLY A 38 16.38 -25.35 -26.75
C GLY A 38 16.04 -26.82 -26.41
N SER A 39 15.28 -27.07 -25.34
CA SER A 39 14.86 -28.42 -24.94
C SER A 39 13.98 -29.11 -26.00
N ALA A 40 13.37 -28.37 -26.93
CA ALA A 40 12.53 -28.91 -28.00
C ALA A 40 13.25 -29.94 -28.90
N GLU A 41 14.58 -29.92 -28.93
CA GLU A 41 15.37 -30.89 -29.69
C GLU A 41 15.46 -32.28 -29.02
N ILE A 42 15.37 -32.32 -27.68
CA ILE A 42 15.62 -33.51 -26.87
C ILE A 42 14.37 -34.01 -26.13
N TRP A 43 13.40 -33.12 -25.86
CA TRP A 43 12.16 -33.42 -25.15
C TRP A 43 10.96 -32.91 -25.94
N ARG A 44 10.14 -33.84 -26.44
CA ARG A 44 9.03 -33.60 -27.36
C ARG A 44 7.74 -34.23 -26.84
N GLY A 45 6.61 -33.71 -27.30
CA GLY A 45 5.27 -34.14 -26.91
C GLY A 45 4.53 -33.05 -26.14
N GLU A 46 3.24 -33.27 -25.92
CA GLU A 46 2.29 -32.30 -25.35
C GLU A 46 2.73 -31.74 -23.99
N ASP A 47 3.30 -32.60 -23.13
CA ASP A 47 3.81 -32.18 -21.81
C ASP A 47 4.97 -31.18 -21.92
N ALA A 48 5.88 -31.41 -22.87
CA ALA A 48 7.00 -30.52 -23.11
C ALA A 48 6.54 -29.17 -23.71
N GLU A 49 5.47 -29.17 -24.51
CA GLU A 49 4.85 -27.96 -25.04
C GLU A 49 4.17 -27.16 -23.94
N ARG A 50 3.37 -27.81 -23.10
CA ARG A 50 2.70 -27.16 -21.96
C ARG A 50 3.69 -26.57 -20.95
N PHE A 51 4.78 -27.29 -20.65
CA PHE A 51 5.83 -26.78 -19.78
C PHE A 51 6.47 -25.49 -20.34
N ARG A 52 6.79 -25.46 -21.65
CA ARG A 52 7.35 -24.27 -22.29
C ARG A 52 6.35 -23.12 -22.38
N GLU A 53 5.08 -23.43 -22.61
CA GLU A 53 4.00 -22.45 -22.59
C GLU A 53 3.87 -21.80 -21.20
N THR A 54 3.73 -22.58 -20.13
CA THR A 54 3.68 -22.07 -18.74
C THR A 54 4.93 -21.27 -18.37
N TRP A 55 6.11 -21.74 -18.80
CA TRP A 55 7.35 -21.00 -18.59
C TRP A 55 7.29 -19.61 -19.24
N SER A 56 6.88 -19.52 -20.50
CA SER A 56 6.82 -18.27 -21.25
C SER A 56 5.66 -17.36 -20.83
N SER A 57 4.50 -17.90 -20.44
CA SER A 57 3.31 -17.12 -20.11
C SER A 57 3.26 -16.68 -18.65
N THR A 58 3.92 -17.40 -17.75
CA THR A 58 3.75 -17.21 -16.30
C THR A 58 5.07 -16.96 -15.59
N VAL A 59 6.07 -17.84 -15.78
CA VAL A 59 7.32 -17.75 -15.02
C VAL A 59 8.21 -16.62 -15.54
N GLY A 60 8.33 -16.49 -16.86
CA GLY A 60 9.10 -15.43 -17.49
C GLY A 60 8.64 -14.02 -17.10
N PRO A 61 7.35 -13.69 -17.25
CA PRO A 61 6.82 -12.38 -16.85
C PRO A 61 6.96 -12.09 -15.35
N ARG A 62 6.89 -13.09 -14.47
CA ARG A 62 7.14 -12.90 -13.03
C ARG A 62 8.62 -12.59 -12.75
N TRP A 63 9.53 -13.28 -13.44
CA TRP A 63 10.96 -13.05 -13.31
C TRP A 63 11.36 -11.66 -13.82
N SER A 64 10.83 -11.22 -14.96
CA SER A 64 11.06 -9.88 -15.50
C SER A 64 10.61 -8.79 -14.52
N ARG A 65 9.39 -8.92 -13.96
CA ARG A 65 8.88 -7.99 -12.95
C ARG A 65 9.74 -7.93 -11.68
N ALA A 66 10.24 -9.07 -11.21
CA ALA A 66 11.14 -9.11 -10.05
C ALA A 66 12.50 -8.42 -10.33
N LEU A 67 13.04 -8.57 -11.56
CA LEU A 67 14.26 -7.87 -11.97
C LEU A 67 14.05 -6.36 -12.09
N GLU A 68 12.92 -5.94 -12.66
CA GLU A 68 12.54 -4.53 -12.76
C GLU A 68 12.38 -3.90 -11.38
N ARG A 69 11.71 -4.59 -10.44
CA ARG A 69 11.58 -4.13 -9.05
C ARG A 69 12.93 -4.02 -8.34
N LEU A 70 13.84 -4.98 -8.53
CA LEU A 70 15.17 -4.92 -7.94
C LEU A 70 16.01 -3.76 -8.50
N GLN A 71 15.85 -3.42 -9.78
CA GLN A 71 16.53 -2.28 -10.40
C GLN A 71 15.97 -0.96 -9.85
N GLN A 72 14.65 -0.84 -9.76
CA GLN A 72 13.98 0.32 -9.19
C GLN A 72 14.40 0.56 -7.74
N LEU A 73 14.40 -0.48 -6.89
CA LEU A 73 14.85 -0.38 -5.50
C LEU A 73 16.31 0.06 -5.37
N ALA A 74 17.18 -0.38 -6.28
CA ALA A 74 18.57 0.04 -6.29
C ALA A 74 18.73 1.51 -6.72
N GLU A 75 17.93 1.97 -7.68
CA GLU A 75 17.90 3.37 -8.09
C GLU A 75 17.37 4.27 -6.98
N THR A 76 16.32 3.85 -6.27
CA THR A 76 15.79 4.55 -5.09
C THR A 76 16.85 4.68 -3.99
N ALA A 77 17.52 3.58 -3.62
CA ALA A 77 18.56 3.62 -2.60
C ALA A 77 19.75 4.54 -2.97
N GLU A 78 20.11 4.64 -4.25
CA GLU A 78 21.12 5.58 -4.71
C GLU A 78 20.68 7.04 -4.60
N GLN A 79 19.41 7.31 -4.90
CA GLN A 79 18.79 8.64 -4.78
C GLN A 79 18.71 9.05 -3.31
N ASP A 80 18.20 8.18 -2.43
CA ASP A 80 18.14 8.43 -0.97
C ASP A 80 19.52 8.80 -0.39
N ALA A 81 20.58 8.14 -0.85
CA ALA A 81 21.94 8.45 -0.42
C ALA A 81 22.45 9.81 -0.93
N GLU A 82 22.10 10.20 -2.16
CA GLU A 82 22.40 11.53 -2.71
C GLU A 82 21.64 12.63 -1.96
N GLU A 83 20.39 12.38 -1.60
CA GLU A 83 19.53 13.32 -0.86
C GLU A 83 20.03 13.55 0.55
N GLN A 84 20.47 12.48 1.25
CA GLN A 84 21.08 12.59 2.56
C GLN A 84 22.39 13.40 2.53
N ASP A 85 23.20 13.29 1.46
CA ASP A 85 24.40 14.10 1.28
C ASP A 85 24.06 15.59 1.06
N VAL A 86 23.00 15.88 0.30
CA VAL A 86 22.53 17.26 0.04
C VAL A 86 21.93 17.88 1.30
N ALA A 87 21.09 17.14 2.04
CA ALA A 87 20.51 17.60 3.31
C ALA A 87 21.59 17.89 4.35
N SER A 88 22.66 17.07 4.38
CA SER A 88 23.81 17.27 5.26
C SER A 88 24.71 18.44 4.85
N ALA A 89 24.57 18.95 3.62
CA ALA A 89 25.31 20.10 3.12
C ALA A 89 24.58 21.45 3.32
N GLY A 90 23.28 21.43 3.68
CA GLY A 90 22.39 22.59 3.71
C GLY A 90 22.10 23.15 5.10
N GLU A 91 23.11 23.55 5.88
CA GLU A 91 22.95 24.39 7.08
C GLU A 91 23.41 25.85 6.89
N ASP A 92 23.70 26.29 5.66
CA ASP A 92 24.03 27.68 5.34
C ASP A 92 23.24 28.21 4.13
N ASP A 93 22.45 29.24 4.42
CA ASP A 93 21.99 30.32 3.53
C ASP A 93 20.60 30.22 2.87
N ALA A 94 19.90 31.37 2.97
CA ALA A 94 18.52 31.61 2.59
C ALA A 94 18.40 32.22 1.19
N GLY A 95 17.32 31.92 0.46
CA GLY A 95 16.80 32.86 -0.54
C GLY A 95 16.11 32.27 -1.77
N GLY A 96 14.77 32.33 -1.77
CA GLY A 96 13.90 32.93 -2.80
C GLY A 96 13.99 32.53 -4.28
N GLY A 97 12.83 32.25 -4.88
CA GLY A 97 12.61 32.45 -6.33
C GLY A 97 11.50 31.62 -6.96
N ASP A 98 10.38 32.29 -7.25
CA ASP A 98 9.27 31.88 -8.11
C ASP A 98 9.70 31.50 -9.55
N SER A 99 9.07 30.47 -10.15
CA SER A 99 8.61 30.52 -11.56
C SER A 99 7.76 29.30 -11.92
N GLY A 100 6.54 29.57 -12.41
CA GLY A 100 5.60 28.57 -12.90
C GLY A 100 6.00 27.90 -14.21
N GLY A 101 5.37 26.74 -14.45
CA GLY A 101 5.46 25.98 -15.70
C GLY A 101 4.37 24.92 -15.74
N THR A 102 3.34 25.18 -16.54
CA THR A 102 2.32 24.21 -16.97
C THR A 102 2.97 23.08 -17.76
N GLY A 103 2.73 21.83 -17.36
CA GLY A 103 3.21 20.65 -18.07
C GLY A 103 2.29 19.46 -17.81
N SER A 104 1.34 19.26 -18.73
CA SER A 104 0.70 17.97 -18.96
C SER A 104 1.80 16.94 -19.22
N GLY A 105 1.89 15.94 -18.36
CA GLY A 105 2.85 14.86 -18.43
C GLY A 105 2.39 13.79 -17.47
N SER A 106 1.98 12.65 -18.02
CA SER A 106 1.86 11.39 -17.31
C SER A 106 3.19 11.12 -16.61
N SER A 107 3.28 11.55 -15.35
CA SER A 107 4.35 11.21 -14.44
C SER A 107 3.77 10.11 -13.57
N SER A 108 4.36 8.92 -13.65
CA SER A 108 4.20 7.89 -12.63
C SER A 108 4.63 8.49 -11.30
N VAL A 109 3.66 8.98 -10.53
CA VAL A 109 3.87 9.39 -9.14
C VAL A 109 4.02 8.09 -8.37
N THR A 110 5.22 7.83 -7.88
CA THR A 110 5.47 6.72 -6.96
C THR A 110 4.84 7.09 -5.63
N MET A 111 3.98 6.24 -5.09
CA MET A 111 3.37 6.48 -3.77
C MET A 111 4.47 6.54 -2.71
N PHE A 112 4.29 7.29 -1.60
CA PHE A 112 5.21 7.21 -0.44
C PHE A 112 5.39 5.77 0.05
N ASP A 113 4.46 4.93 -0.37
CA ASP A 113 4.20 3.65 0.22
C ASP A 113 4.41 2.49 -0.77
N GLY A 114 4.44 2.72 -2.09
CA GLY A 114 4.40 1.61 -3.04
C GLY A 114 3.26 0.60 -2.75
N ASP A 115 2.19 1.09 -2.08
CA ASP A 115 1.28 0.37 -1.17
C ASP A 115 -0.15 0.35 -1.73
N ALA A 116 -0.28 -0.19 -2.94
CA ALA A 116 -1.46 -0.96 -3.21
C ALA A 116 -1.10 -2.39 -2.82
N GLY A 117 -2.05 -3.14 -2.25
CA GLY A 117 -1.92 -4.57 -2.02
C GLY A 117 -1.32 -5.31 -3.23
N ASP A 118 -0.84 -6.53 -3.02
CA ASP A 118 -0.24 -7.35 -4.08
C ASP A 118 -1.16 -7.54 -5.31
N VAL A 119 -2.47 -7.27 -5.17
CA VAL A 119 -3.49 -7.29 -6.21
C VAL A 119 -3.78 -5.88 -6.76
N PRO A 120 -3.46 -5.59 -8.03
CA PRO A 120 -3.77 -4.29 -8.64
C PRO A 120 -5.25 -4.16 -8.97
N VAL A 121 -5.77 -2.92 -8.96
CA VAL A 121 -7.11 -2.57 -9.46
C VAL A 121 -7.27 -3.01 -10.92
N ASP A 122 -8.43 -3.56 -11.28
CA ASP A 122 -8.74 -3.97 -12.65
C ASP A 122 -8.60 -2.79 -13.66
N PHE A 123 -8.06 -3.07 -14.85
CA PHE A 123 -7.79 -2.03 -15.84
C PHE A 123 -9.04 -1.27 -16.30
N GLU A 124 -10.19 -1.94 -16.42
CA GLU A 124 -11.44 -1.26 -16.81
C GLU A 124 -11.89 -0.30 -15.71
N VAL A 125 -11.73 -0.68 -14.44
CA VAL A 125 -12.02 0.16 -13.26
C VAL A 125 -11.07 1.35 -13.22
N GLN A 126 -9.78 1.14 -13.47
CA GLN A 126 -8.82 2.24 -13.53
C GLN A 126 -9.13 3.26 -14.63
N ASP A 127 -9.54 2.79 -15.81
CA ASP A 127 -9.87 3.67 -16.93
C ASP A 127 -11.16 4.46 -16.65
N ALA A 128 -12.21 3.79 -16.15
CA ALA A 128 -13.43 4.47 -15.72
C ALA A 128 -13.17 5.49 -14.60
N TRP A 129 -12.30 5.15 -13.64
CA TRP A 129 -11.88 6.06 -12.59
C TRP A 129 -11.25 7.34 -13.16
N ARG A 130 -10.35 7.22 -14.13
CA ARG A 130 -9.66 8.37 -14.74
C ARG A 130 -10.60 9.29 -15.51
N GLU A 131 -11.69 8.76 -16.06
CA GLU A 131 -12.68 9.53 -16.82
C GLU A 131 -13.59 10.40 -15.94
N MET A 132 -13.75 10.06 -14.65
CA MET A 132 -14.54 10.85 -13.71
C MET A 132 -13.92 12.22 -13.43
N GLU A 133 -14.79 13.22 -13.27
CA GLU A 133 -14.39 14.56 -12.83
C GLU A 133 -13.94 14.54 -11.35
N PRO A 134 -13.09 15.48 -10.91
CA PRO A 134 -12.56 15.48 -9.55
C PRO A 134 -13.62 15.47 -8.43
N ASP A 135 -14.73 16.18 -8.61
CA ASP A 135 -15.81 16.21 -7.61
C ASP A 135 -16.58 14.87 -7.56
N GLU A 136 -16.71 14.18 -8.70
CA GLU A 136 -17.31 12.84 -8.79
C GLU A 136 -16.42 11.81 -8.10
N LYS A 137 -15.10 11.86 -8.35
CA LYS A 137 -14.11 11.02 -7.65
C LYS A 137 -14.19 11.19 -6.13
N LYS A 138 -14.28 12.43 -5.63
CA LYS A 138 -14.42 12.69 -4.20
C LYS A 138 -15.73 12.13 -3.62
N ALA A 139 -16.84 12.26 -4.35
CA ALA A 139 -18.13 11.72 -3.93
C ALA A 139 -18.12 10.18 -3.89
N VAL A 140 -17.53 9.53 -4.90
CA VAL A 140 -17.36 8.07 -4.96
C VAL A 140 -16.47 7.57 -3.82
N LEU A 141 -15.36 8.24 -3.53
CA LEU A 141 -14.49 7.85 -2.40
C LEU A 141 -15.21 7.99 -1.06
N GLN A 142 -16.03 9.04 -0.90
CA GLN A 142 -16.85 9.19 0.31
C GLN A 142 -17.85 8.02 0.43
N GLU A 143 -18.54 7.67 -0.65
CA GLU A 143 -19.47 6.53 -0.65
C GLU A 143 -18.75 5.21 -0.34
N MET A 144 -17.52 5.02 -0.82
CA MET A 144 -16.70 3.87 -0.47
C MET A 144 -16.36 3.83 1.02
N VAL A 145 -15.97 4.96 1.62
CA VAL A 145 -15.77 5.08 3.08
C VAL A 145 -17.04 4.72 3.82
N ASP A 146 -18.17 5.30 3.42
CA ASP A 146 -19.46 5.12 4.10
C ASP A 146 -19.86 3.64 4.10
N GLN A 147 -19.81 2.97 2.94
CA GLN A 147 -20.13 1.55 2.84
C GLN A 147 -19.13 0.66 3.60
N GLU A 148 -17.84 1.03 3.65
CA GLU A 148 -16.83 0.26 4.39
C GLU A 148 -17.01 0.40 5.91
N PHE A 149 -17.32 1.58 6.43
CA PHE A 149 -17.66 1.76 7.85
C PHE A 149 -18.96 1.01 8.21
N GLU A 150 -20.00 1.14 7.40
CA GLU A 150 -21.28 0.45 7.62
C GLU A 150 -21.14 -1.08 7.60
N ARG A 151 -20.23 -1.62 6.77
CA ARG A 151 -19.91 -3.05 6.71
C ARG A 151 -19.47 -3.61 8.06
N TYR A 152 -18.78 -2.82 8.89
CA TYR A 152 -18.35 -3.22 10.24
C TYR A 152 -19.27 -2.70 11.35
N GLY A 153 -20.43 -2.14 10.99
CA GLY A 153 -21.39 -1.61 11.94
C GLY A 153 -20.94 -0.31 12.64
N MET A 154 -19.99 0.40 12.03
CA MET A 154 -19.46 1.66 12.53
C MET A 154 -20.19 2.85 11.89
N ASP A 155 -20.24 3.99 12.59
CA ASP A 155 -20.78 5.23 12.04
C ASP A 155 -19.77 5.84 11.04
N PRO A 156 -20.18 6.16 9.79
CA PRO A 156 -19.29 6.75 8.80
C PRO A 156 -18.71 8.11 9.20
N VAL A 157 -17.51 8.39 8.69
CA VAL A 157 -16.81 9.68 8.86
C VAL A 157 -16.68 10.41 7.52
N GLU A 158 -16.72 11.74 7.55
CA GLU A 158 -16.45 12.55 6.37
C GLU A 158 -14.94 12.59 6.07
N ILE A 159 -14.57 12.36 4.80
CA ILE A 159 -13.19 12.47 4.34
C ILE A 159 -12.70 13.92 4.50
N THR A 160 -11.61 14.08 5.24
CA THR A 160 -10.88 15.35 5.31
C THR A 160 -9.83 15.41 4.21
N TRP A 161 -10.08 16.25 3.21
CA TRP A 161 -9.16 16.44 2.08
C TRP A 161 -7.96 17.33 2.44
N PHE A 162 -6.76 16.90 2.05
CA PHE A 162 -5.57 17.73 2.03
C PHE A 162 -4.90 17.68 0.66
N SER A 163 -4.11 18.71 0.32
CA SER A 163 -3.37 18.74 -0.94
C SER A 163 -1.87 18.65 -0.66
N GLY A 164 -1.35 17.42 -0.62
CA GLY A 164 0.07 17.13 -0.47
C GLY A 164 0.70 16.85 -1.83
N LYS A 165 1.63 17.69 -2.28
CA LYS A 165 2.43 17.35 -3.46
C LYS A 165 3.49 16.33 -3.08
N PRO A 166 3.95 15.50 -4.04
CA PRO A 166 5.18 14.74 -3.87
C PRO A 166 6.28 15.64 -3.35
N ASP A 167 6.97 15.13 -2.35
CA ASP A 167 8.18 15.75 -1.86
C ASP A 167 9.11 15.96 -3.06
N PRO A 168 9.59 17.18 -3.32
CA PRO A 168 10.35 17.48 -4.52
C PRO A 168 11.72 16.79 -4.55
N VAL A 169 12.14 16.21 -3.42
CA VAL A 169 13.40 15.52 -3.23
C VAL A 169 13.13 14.01 -3.32
N THR A 170 12.34 13.43 -2.41
CA THR A 170 12.12 11.98 -2.36
C THR A 170 11.10 11.47 -3.39
N ASN A 171 10.34 12.37 -4.02
CA ASN A 171 9.16 12.09 -4.86
C ASN A 171 8.06 11.28 -4.15
N LEU A 172 8.17 11.12 -2.83
CA LEU A 172 7.20 10.40 -2.03
C LEU A 172 6.02 11.31 -1.66
N VAL A 173 4.83 10.74 -1.58
CA VAL A 173 3.60 11.47 -1.23
C VAL A 173 2.64 10.59 -0.43
N THR A 174 2.13 11.12 0.68
CA THR A 174 1.11 10.44 1.48
C THR A 174 -0.22 10.41 0.72
N PHE A 175 -0.81 9.22 0.59
CA PHE A 175 -2.10 9.04 -0.07
C PHE A 175 -3.26 9.29 0.89
N GLY A 176 -3.17 8.71 2.08
CA GLY A 176 -4.17 8.82 3.13
C GLY A 176 -3.57 8.73 4.52
N SER A 177 -4.42 8.91 5.53
CA SER A 177 -4.10 8.56 6.92
C SER A 177 -5.38 8.46 7.75
N TRP A 178 -5.49 7.43 8.58
CA TRP A 178 -6.38 7.39 9.74
C TRP A 178 -5.73 8.02 10.97
N ASN A 179 -6.50 8.81 11.73
CA ASN A 179 -6.11 9.27 13.05
C ASN A 179 -7.18 8.86 14.07
N GLU A 180 -6.82 7.96 14.97
CA GLU A 180 -7.75 7.44 15.96
C GLU A 180 -8.17 8.50 17.00
N ASP A 181 -7.22 9.27 17.53
CA ASP A 181 -7.47 10.22 18.62
C ASP A 181 -8.57 11.24 18.28
N ASP A 182 -8.60 11.68 17.02
CA ASP A 182 -9.59 12.64 16.51
C ASP A 182 -10.69 11.98 15.65
N GLN A 183 -10.61 10.66 15.39
CA GLN A 183 -11.46 9.91 14.46
C GLN A 183 -11.56 10.57 13.08
N VAL A 184 -10.40 10.91 12.49
CA VAL A 184 -10.31 11.62 11.20
C VAL A 184 -9.64 10.76 10.15
N LEU A 185 -10.37 10.46 9.08
CA LEU A 185 -9.83 9.91 7.84
C LEU A 185 -9.44 11.06 6.91
N ARG A 186 -8.19 11.05 6.44
CA ARG A 186 -7.67 12.04 5.49
C ARG A 186 -7.29 11.38 4.18
N LEU A 187 -7.61 12.00 3.05
CA LEU A 187 -7.14 11.61 1.73
C LEU A 187 -6.52 12.80 1.00
N ASN A 188 -5.53 12.51 0.17
CA ASN A 188 -4.79 13.50 -0.58
C ASN A 188 -5.43 13.78 -1.94
N ASP A 189 -6.02 14.96 -2.11
CA ASP A 189 -6.71 15.32 -3.34
C ASP A 189 -5.76 15.64 -4.52
N PHE A 190 -4.45 15.77 -4.26
CA PHE A 190 -3.45 15.82 -5.33
C PHE A 190 -3.40 14.50 -6.13
N LEU A 191 -3.90 13.41 -5.56
CA LEU A 191 -3.78 12.06 -6.09
C LEU A 191 -5.10 11.50 -6.63
N LEU A 192 -6.13 12.34 -6.84
CA LEU A 192 -7.42 11.90 -7.38
C LEU A 192 -7.31 11.18 -8.73
N ASP A 193 -6.29 11.46 -9.53
CA ASP A 193 -6.08 10.76 -10.81
C ASP A 193 -5.38 9.40 -10.67
N GLN A 194 -4.95 9.03 -9.46
CA GLN A 194 -4.37 7.71 -9.15
C GLN A 194 -5.49 6.76 -8.69
N PRO A 195 -5.80 5.69 -9.44
CA PRO A 195 -6.83 4.72 -9.04
C PRO A 195 -6.54 4.03 -7.70
N ASP A 196 -5.27 3.91 -7.32
CA ASP A 196 -4.85 3.28 -6.06
C ASP A 196 -5.39 4.01 -4.82
N LEU A 197 -5.85 5.26 -4.95
CA LEU A 197 -6.54 5.98 -3.87
C LEU A 197 -7.84 5.28 -3.42
N MET A 198 -8.46 4.47 -4.29
CA MET A 198 -9.57 3.58 -3.93
C MET A 198 -9.14 2.49 -2.93
N LEU A 199 -7.93 1.95 -3.07
CA LEU A 199 -7.38 0.94 -2.16
C LEU A 199 -6.95 1.58 -0.84
N THR A 200 -6.28 2.74 -0.90
CA THR A 200 -5.96 3.52 0.29
C THR A 200 -7.22 3.81 1.10
N THR A 201 -8.37 4.05 0.46
CA THR A 201 -9.62 4.29 1.19
C THR A 201 -9.98 3.12 2.10
N VAL A 202 -9.98 1.89 1.59
CA VAL A 202 -10.30 0.71 2.42
C VAL A 202 -9.21 0.41 3.45
N HIS A 203 -7.96 0.73 3.15
CA HIS A 203 -6.84 0.64 4.09
C HIS A 203 -7.04 1.52 5.31
N GLU A 204 -7.31 2.82 5.10
CA GLU A 204 -7.48 3.76 6.20
C GLU A 204 -8.72 3.42 7.04
N VAL A 205 -9.80 2.95 6.40
CA VAL A 205 -10.96 2.43 7.16
C VAL A 205 -10.58 1.19 7.96
N ARG A 206 -9.73 0.30 7.43
CA ARG A 206 -9.32 -0.90 8.15
C ARG A 206 -8.56 -0.58 9.43
N HIS A 207 -7.76 0.50 9.47
CA HIS A 207 -7.18 0.98 10.73
C HIS A 207 -8.24 1.42 11.74
N ALA A 208 -9.30 2.11 11.32
CA ALA A 208 -10.42 2.45 12.20
C ALA A 208 -11.10 1.20 12.77
N VAL A 209 -11.32 0.18 11.95
CA VAL A 209 -11.90 -1.11 12.36
C VAL A 209 -11.02 -1.83 13.38
N GLN A 210 -9.70 -1.82 13.19
CA GLN A 210 -8.76 -2.43 14.14
C GLN A 210 -8.87 -1.78 15.52
N TYR A 211 -8.94 -0.44 15.60
CA TYR A 211 -9.14 0.28 16.85
C TYR A 211 -10.50 -0.02 17.49
N GLU A 212 -11.58 -0.02 16.69
CA GLU A 212 -12.92 -0.35 17.16
C GLU A 212 -12.98 -1.75 17.77
N PHE A 213 -12.40 -2.76 17.12
CA PHE A 213 -12.38 -4.12 17.66
C PHE A 213 -11.52 -4.26 18.92
N ILE A 214 -10.44 -3.47 19.03
CA ILE A 214 -9.65 -3.38 20.26
C ILE A 214 -10.48 -2.74 21.38
N GLU A 215 -11.23 -1.68 21.10
CA GLU A 215 -12.09 -0.99 22.07
C GLU A 215 -13.23 -1.90 22.55
N GLN A 216 -13.96 -2.53 21.63
CA GLN A 216 -15.05 -3.47 21.95
C GLN A 216 -14.58 -4.64 22.81
N THR A 217 -13.32 -5.05 22.63
CA THR A 217 -12.72 -6.13 23.42
C THR A 217 -11.87 -5.60 24.57
N GLU A 218 -12.02 -4.35 25.05
CA GLU A 218 -11.24 -3.91 26.20
C GLU A 218 -11.61 -4.64 27.49
N PRO A 219 -10.62 -5.01 28.32
CA PRO A 219 -10.89 -5.66 29.60
C PRO A 219 -11.67 -4.74 30.55
N GLU A 220 -12.83 -5.21 31.00
CA GLU A 220 -13.54 -4.51 32.06
C GLU A 220 -12.80 -4.60 33.41
N PHE A 221 -13.20 -3.73 34.34
CA PHE A 221 -12.65 -3.68 35.70
C PHE A 221 -12.63 -5.04 36.42
N TRP A 222 -13.46 -6.01 36.05
CA TRP A 222 -13.55 -7.30 36.74
C TRP A 222 -12.63 -8.40 36.18
N ASP A 223 -12.00 -8.18 35.03
CA ASP A 223 -11.16 -9.19 34.36
C ASP A 223 -9.85 -9.49 35.10
N PHE A 224 -9.50 -8.73 36.14
CA PHE A 224 -8.41 -9.09 37.06
C PHE A 224 -8.69 -10.38 37.85
N LEU A 225 -9.94 -10.85 37.88
CA LEU A 225 -10.33 -12.11 38.53
C LEU A 225 -10.11 -13.28 37.56
N PRO A 226 -9.40 -14.36 37.96
CA PRO A 226 -8.91 -15.42 37.06
C PRO A 226 -9.99 -16.34 36.45
N PHE A 227 -11.27 -16.02 36.65
CA PHE A 227 -12.43 -16.80 36.20
C PHE A 227 -13.51 -15.91 35.57
N VAL A 228 -13.23 -14.62 35.40
CA VAL A 228 -14.08 -13.67 34.67
C VAL A 228 -13.30 -13.30 33.42
N ASP A 229 -13.89 -13.58 32.27
CA ASP A 229 -13.43 -13.07 30.97
C ASP A 229 -14.65 -12.40 30.35
N SER A 230 -14.83 -11.11 30.65
CA SER A 230 -15.98 -10.35 30.20
C SER A 230 -15.97 -10.15 28.68
N GLN A 231 -14.79 -10.15 28.06
CA GLN A 231 -14.59 -9.95 26.61
C GLN A 231 -14.86 -11.20 25.78
N ALA A 232 -15.00 -12.39 26.40
CA ALA A 232 -15.07 -13.65 25.67
C ALA A 232 -16.25 -13.70 24.68
N ASP A 233 -17.38 -13.11 25.05
CA ASP A 233 -18.55 -13.02 24.18
C ASP A 233 -18.31 -12.01 23.03
N ASP A 234 -17.57 -10.92 23.28
CA ASP A 234 -17.25 -9.90 22.26
C ASP A 234 -16.27 -10.44 21.21
N TYR A 235 -15.20 -11.13 21.64
CA TYR A 235 -14.30 -11.83 20.71
C TYR A 235 -15.05 -12.86 19.86
N ALA A 236 -15.93 -13.66 20.48
CA ALA A 236 -16.70 -14.66 19.76
C ALA A 236 -17.67 -14.04 18.75
N ALA A 237 -18.28 -12.90 19.08
CA ALA A 237 -19.15 -12.17 18.17
C ALA A 237 -18.39 -11.61 16.96
N ILE A 238 -17.21 -11.02 17.19
CA ILE A 238 -16.35 -10.48 16.12
C ILE A 238 -15.85 -11.62 15.21
N GLU A 239 -15.40 -12.74 15.78
CA GLU A 239 -14.96 -13.90 15.00
C GLU A 239 -16.10 -14.50 14.19
N GLU A 240 -17.29 -14.66 14.77
CA GLU A 240 -18.47 -15.20 14.05
C GLU A 240 -18.92 -14.29 12.90
N GLN A 241 -18.89 -12.97 13.12
CA GLN A 241 -19.44 -12.01 12.17
C GLN A 241 -18.44 -11.61 11.07
N TYR A 242 -17.18 -11.41 11.44
CA TYR A 242 -16.15 -10.81 10.57
C TYR A 242 -14.96 -11.73 10.29
N GLY A 243 -14.90 -12.90 10.94
CA GLY A 243 -13.79 -13.85 10.76
C GLY A 243 -12.47 -13.42 11.40
N VAL A 244 -12.47 -12.32 12.17
CA VAL A 244 -11.28 -11.81 12.86
C VAL A 244 -11.14 -12.53 14.21
N THR A 245 -10.00 -13.17 14.41
CA THR A 245 -9.72 -13.97 15.61
C THR A 245 -9.27 -13.12 16.79
N ARG A 246 -9.39 -13.71 17.99
CA ARG A 246 -8.85 -13.11 19.21
C ARG A 246 -7.35 -12.87 19.12
N GLU A 247 -6.60 -13.81 18.56
CA GLU A 247 -5.16 -13.69 18.39
C GLU A 247 -4.78 -12.51 17.50
N GLU A 248 -5.54 -12.21 16.45
CA GLU A 248 -5.31 -11.04 15.57
C GLU A 248 -5.57 -9.74 16.32
N ILE A 249 -6.70 -9.62 17.01
CA ILE A 249 -7.04 -8.41 17.78
C ILE A 249 -6.04 -8.17 18.91
N GLU A 250 -5.60 -9.22 19.62
CA GLU A 250 -4.56 -9.11 20.64
C GLU A 250 -3.20 -8.69 20.03
N ALA A 251 -2.87 -9.16 18.82
CA ALA A 251 -1.67 -8.73 18.10
C ALA A 251 -1.75 -7.24 17.70
N TRP A 252 -2.90 -6.75 17.24
CA TRP A 252 -3.10 -5.33 16.94
C TRP A 252 -3.04 -4.47 18.21
N ARG A 253 -3.68 -4.91 19.29
CA ARG A 253 -3.61 -4.26 20.61
C ARG A 253 -2.17 -4.13 21.10
N GLU A 254 -1.38 -5.20 20.98
CA GLU A 254 0.05 -5.17 21.31
C GLU A 254 0.80 -4.22 20.36
N ASN A 255 0.48 -4.23 19.07
CA ASN A 255 1.11 -3.39 18.07
C ASN A 255 0.92 -1.89 18.36
N PHE A 256 -0.29 -1.46 18.73
CA PHE A 256 -0.58 -0.07 19.09
C PHE A 256 -0.15 0.30 20.52
N SER A 257 0.33 -0.66 21.32
CA SER A 257 0.73 -0.42 22.69
C SER A 257 2.10 0.24 22.80
N GLY A 258 2.16 1.41 23.46
CA GLY A 258 3.41 2.06 23.85
C GLY A 258 4.35 2.33 22.67
N ASP A 259 5.57 1.80 22.73
CA ASP A 259 6.61 1.99 21.72
C ASP A 259 6.63 0.88 20.65
N ASN A 260 5.63 -0.01 20.64
CA ASN A 260 5.62 -1.17 19.74
C ASN A 260 5.33 -0.78 18.28
N TYR A 261 4.53 0.27 18.06
CA TYR A 261 4.22 0.76 16.73
C TYR A 261 5.48 1.26 16.02
N LYS A 262 5.80 0.60 14.91
CA LYS A 262 6.91 0.91 14.01
C LYS A 262 6.54 2.07 13.13
N SER A 263 7.47 3.00 12.98
CA SER A 263 7.30 4.14 12.09
C SER A 263 8.67 4.63 11.65
N THR A 264 8.76 5.05 10.39
CA THR A 264 9.96 5.67 9.84
C THR A 264 10.36 6.94 10.62
N ASP A 265 9.39 7.65 11.21
CA ASP A 265 9.63 8.82 12.05
C ASP A 265 10.33 8.48 13.37
N LYS A 266 10.18 7.23 13.84
CA LYS A 266 10.86 6.69 15.03
C LYS A 266 12.21 6.06 14.70
N GLY A 267 12.59 6.03 13.42
CA GLY A 267 13.83 5.41 12.93
C GLY A 267 13.72 3.91 12.66
N ASP A 268 12.50 3.35 12.66
CA ASP A 268 12.27 2.00 12.13
C ASP A 268 12.38 2.01 10.60
N THR A 269 12.71 0.85 10.01
CA THR A 269 12.75 0.70 8.55
C THR A 269 11.34 0.61 7.95
N HIS A 270 11.21 0.92 6.66
CA HIS A 270 9.95 0.74 5.94
C HIS A 270 9.51 -0.74 5.92
N GLU A 271 10.44 -1.70 5.84
CA GLU A 271 10.12 -3.13 5.97
C GLU A 271 9.56 -3.48 7.37
N GLU A 272 10.12 -2.89 8.42
CA GLU A 272 9.59 -3.06 9.79
C GLU A 272 8.21 -2.41 9.95
N TYR A 273 7.93 -1.30 9.28
CA TYR A 273 6.60 -0.70 9.22
C TYR A 273 5.61 -1.64 8.53
N GLN A 274 5.92 -2.06 7.30
CA GLN A 274 5.01 -2.87 6.47
C GLN A 274 4.74 -4.26 7.05
N SER A 275 5.71 -4.86 7.75
CA SER A 275 5.57 -6.20 8.33
C SER A 275 4.79 -6.24 9.64
N GLN A 276 4.27 -5.10 10.10
CA GLN A 276 3.46 -5.01 11.31
C GLN A 276 2.10 -5.72 11.14
N PRO A 277 1.58 -6.41 12.16
CA PRO A 277 0.28 -7.05 12.12
C PRO A 277 -0.85 -6.17 11.59
N VAL A 278 -0.90 -4.89 11.99
CA VAL A 278 -1.95 -3.95 11.59
C VAL A 278 -1.85 -3.55 10.11
N GLU A 279 -0.63 -3.42 9.61
CA GLU A 279 -0.33 -3.06 8.22
C GLU A 279 -0.52 -4.25 7.28
N VAL A 280 -0.17 -5.45 7.72
CA VAL A 280 -0.42 -6.69 6.98
C VAL A 280 -1.92 -6.92 6.81
N ASP A 281 -2.70 -6.80 7.90
CA ASP A 281 -4.15 -6.94 7.87
C ASP A 281 -4.83 -5.88 6.98
N ALA A 282 -4.37 -4.62 7.03
CA ALA A 282 -4.88 -3.56 6.16
C ALA A 282 -4.65 -3.88 4.67
N ARG A 283 -3.46 -4.38 4.30
CA ARG A 283 -3.16 -4.80 2.93
C ARG A 283 -3.90 -6.05 2.49
N GLU A 284 -4.10 -7.02 3.37
CA GLU A 284 -4.93 -8.19 3.04
C GLU A 284 -6.36 -7.77 2.70
N ARG A 285 -6.90 -6.76 3.40
CA ARG A 285 -8.20 -6.16 3.07
C ARG A 285 -8.18 -5.44 1.72
N GLU A 286 -7.12 -4.70 1.40
CA GLU A 286 -6.95 -4.10 0.07
C GLU A 286 -6.95 -5.17 -1.04
N ASP A 287 -6.21 -6.27 -0.84
CA ASP A 287 -6.10 -7.36 -1.81
C ASP A 287 -7.43 -8.06 -2.06
N GLU A 288 -8.19 -8.33 -1.00
CA GLU A 288 -9.55 -8.85 -1.09
C GLU A 288 -10.45 -7.86 -1.85
N PHE A 289 -10.37 -6.57 -1.51
CA PHE A 289 -11.15 -5.54 -2.17
C PHE A 289 -10.83 -5.47 -3.66
N ALA A 290 -9.57 -5.34 -4.04
CA ALA A 290 -9.15 -5.22 -5.43
C ALA A 290 -9.39 -6.51 -6.23
N GLY A 291 -9.19 -7.67 -5.60
CA GLY A 291 -9.28 -8.97 -6.26
C GLY A 291 -10.69 -9.52 -6.42
N GLU A 292 -11.60 -9.20 -5.50
CA GLU A 292 -12.90 -9.87 -5.41
C GLU A 292 -14.09 -8.90 -5.43
N GLU A 293 -13.95 -7.68 -4.90
CA GLU A 293 -15.08 -6.77 -4.69
C GLU A 293 -15.12 -5.62 -5.71
N LEU A 294 -13.98 -5.00 -6.00
CA LEU A 294 -13.85 -3.80 -6.85
C LEU A 294 -13.92 -4.15 -8.33
N THR A 295 -15.13 -4.54 -8.76
CA THR A 295 -15.48 -4.78 -10.16
C THR A 295 -16.02 -3.51 -10.82
N MET A 296 -16.13 -3.51 -12.15
CA MET A 296 -16.82 -2.43 -12.87
C MET A 296 -18.29 -2.25 -12.44
N GLU A 297 -18.98 -3.35 -12.11
CA GLU A 297 -20.34 -3.29 -11.58
C GLU A 297 -20.38 -2.59 -10.22
N GLN A 298 -19.43 -2.92 -9.35
CA GLN A 298 -19.33 -2.31 -8.03
C GLN A 298 -18.91 -0.84 -8.10
N LEU A 299 -17.98 -0.46 -8.98
CA LEU A 299 -17.63 0.95 -9.21
C LEU A 299 -18.85 1.76 -9.69
N LYS A 300 -19.63 1.24 -10.64
CA LYS A 300 -20.87 1.89 -11.09
C LYS A 300 -21.88 2.04 -9.96
N LYS A 301 -22.00 1.03 -9.08
CA LYS A 301 -22.86 1.12 -7.92
C LYS A 301 -22.41 2.23 -6.96
N TYR A 302 -21.11 2.35 -6.66
CA TYR A 302 -20.60 3.47 -5.86
C TYR A 302 -20.90 4.82 -6.51
N GLN A 303 -20.79 4.93 -7.84
CA GLN A 303 -21.17 6.16 -8.56
C GLN A 303 -22.66 6.48 -8.40
N GLU A 304 -23.56 5.50 -8.61
CA GLU A 304 -25.00 5.69 -8.45
C GLU A 304 -25.39 6.11 -7.04
N ASP A 305 -24.84 5.42 -6.02
CA ASP A 305 -25.11 5.70 -4.61
C ASP A 305 -24.56 7.08 -4.20
N ALA A 306 -23.39 7.48 -4.74
CA ALA A 306 -22.81 8.82 -4.59
C ALA A 306 -23.56 9.92 -5.38
N GLY A 307 -24.55 9.57 -6.21
CA GLY A 307 -25.30 10.51 -7.04
C GLY A 307 -24.55 11.03 -8.27
N VAL A 308 -23.54 10.30 -8.74
CA VAL A 308 -22.79 10.54 -9.98
C VAL A 308 -23.54 9.91 -11.16
N GLU A 309 -23.61 10.60 -12.31
CA GLU A 309 -24.26 10.05 -13.50
C GLU A 309 -23.41 8.93 -14.11
N VAL A 310 -24.00 7.75 -14.31
CA VAL A 310 -23.34 6.59 -14.91
C VAL A 310 -23.85 6.37 -16.33
N ASP A 311 -22.95 6.38 -17.31
CA ASP A 311 -23.30 6.03 -18.69
C ASP A 311 -23.55 4.50 -18.82
N GLU A 312 -24.67 4.14 -19.45
CA GLU A 312 -25.11 2.75 -19.69
C GLU A 312 -24.23 2.01 -20.71
#